data_AF-A0A9K3HW44-F1
#
_entry.id   AF-A0A9K3HW44-F1
#
_cell.length_a   1.000
_cell.length_b   1.000
_cell.length_c   1.000
_cell.angle_alpha   90.00
_cell.angle_beta   90.00
_cell.angle_gamma   90.00
#
_symmetry.space_group_name_H-M   'P 1'
#
loop_
_entity.id
_entity.type
_entity.pdbx_description
1 polymer ?
#
loop_
_entity_poly.entity_id
_entity_poly.type
_entity_poly.pdbx_seq_one_letter_code
_entity_poly.pdbx_strand_id
1 'polypeptide(L)' 'MCPGISLALLTVPTTLGAMIQCFEWKAGKNGNQTIVDMEEGMGLTIPRANPLVCVPIAPLDPVPLYV' A
#
# COMPACT_ATOMS: atom_id res chain seq x y z
N MET A 1 -5.10 23.88 12.62
CA MET A 1 -5.85 22.99 11.71
C MET A 1 -5.02 22.81 10.44
N CYS A 2 -4.85 21.59 9.93
CA CYS A 2 -4.03 21.35 8.72
C CYS A 2 -4.82 21.74 7.46
N PRO A 3 -4.33 22.65 6.60
CA PRO A 3 -5.04 23.06 5.39
C PRO A 3 -5.21 21.92 4.37
N GLY A 4 -4.36 20.88 4.45
CA GLY A 4 -4.42 19.72 3.58
C GLY A 4 -5.42 18.64 3.99
N ILE A 5 -6.16 18.79 5.10
CA ILE A 5 -7.00 17.71 5.64
C ILE A 5 -8.11 17.28 4.67
N SER A 6 -8.76 18.23 4.00
CA SER A 6 -9.83 17.93 3.04
C SER A 6 -9.32 17.14 1.84
N LEU A 7 -8.12 17.47 1.35
CA LEU A 7 -7.49 16.74 0.25
C LEU A 7 -7.10 15.33 0.71
N ALA A 8 -6.49 15.19 1.88
CA ALA A 8 -6.10 13.89 2.42
C ALA A 8 -7.31 12.95 2.60
N LEU A 9 -8.44 13.48 3.08
CA LEU A 9 -9.68 12.72 3.25
C LEU A 9 -10.26 12.19 1.91
N LEU A 10 -9.94 12.83 0.79
CA LEU A 10 -10.33 12.34 -0.55
C LEU A 10 -9.27 11.39 -1.12
N THR A 11 -7.99 11.78 -1.08
CA THR A 11 -6.92 11.05 -1.78
C THR A 11 -6.51 9.75 -1.08
N VAL A 12 -6.41 9.74 0.25
CA VAL A 12 -5.94 8.56 1.00
C VAL A 12 -6.86 7.35 0.80
N PRO A 13 -8.19 7.42 1.05
CA PRO A 13 -9.06 6.26 0.86
C PRO A 13 -9.17 5.83 -0.60
N THR A 14 -9.20 6.77 -1.55
CA THR A 14 -9.25 6.44 -2.99
C THR A 14 -7.99 5.71 -3.44
N THR A 15 -6.82 6.18 -3.02
CA THR A 15 -5.54 5.54 -3.39
C THR A 15 -5.45 4.15 -2.76
N LEU A 16 -5.80 4.02 -1.48
CA LEU A 16 -5.80 2.73 -0.79
C LEU A 16 -6.79 1.75 -1.42
N GLY A 17 -8.00 2.21 -1.77
CA GLY A 17 -9.00 1.40 -2.46
C GLY A 17 -8.51 0.88 -3.81
N ALA A 18 -7.89 1.74 -4.62
CA ALA A 18 -7.30 1.32 -5.89
C ALA A 18 -6.16 0.29 -5.70
N MET A 19 -5.30 0.50 -4.69
CA MET A 19 -4.21 -0.44 -4.38
C MET A 19 -4.72 -1.83 -3.98
N ILE A 20 -5.80 -1.89 -3.18
CA ILE A 20 -6.39 -3.16 -2.72
C ILE A 20 -7.15 -3.84 -3.86
N GLN A 21 -7.91 -3.09 -4.66
CA GLN A 21 -8.79 -3.67 -5.67
C GLN A 21 -8.08 -4.05 -6.97
N CYS A 22 -7.01 -3.32 -7.33
CA CYS A 22 -6.32 -3.53 -8.61
C CYS A 22 -5.10 -4.44 -8.51
N PHE A 23 -4.65 -4.81 -7.31
CA PHE A 23 -3.43 -5.59 -7.13
C PHE A 23 -3.58 -6.65 -6.05
N GLU A 24 -3.08 -7.85 -6.36
CA GLU A 24 -2.71 -8.82 -5.35
C GLU A 24 -1.35 -8.44 -4.76
N TRP A 25 -1.09 -8.79 -3.50
CA TRP A 25 0.13 -8.36 -2.82
C TRP A 25 0.91 -9.54 -2.26
N LYS A 26 2.22 -9.56 -2.53
CA LYS A 26 3.18 -10.47 -1.90
C LYS A 26 4.01 -9.72 -0.86
N ALA A 27 4.02 -10.24 0.37
CA ALA A 27 4.84 -9.71 1.45
C ALA A 27 6.28 -10.25 1.37
N GLY A 28 7.27 -9.37 1.50
CA GLY A 28 8.69 -9.65 1.29
C GLY A 28 9.06 -9.66 -0.20
N LYS A 29 10.36 -9.51 -0.50
CA LYS A 29 10.88 -9.45 -1.88
C LYS A 29 10.42 -10.63 -2.75
N ASN A 30 10.24 -11.81 -2.14
CA ASN A 30 9.87 -13.05 -2.82
C ASN A 30 8.49 -13.59 -2.37
N GLY A 31 7.68 -12.80 -1.65
CA GLY A 31 6.41 -13.30 -1.10
C GLY A 31 6.55 -14.27 0.08
N ASN A 32 7.72 -14.30 0.72
CA ASN A 32 8.06 -15.24 1.80
C ASN A 32 7.99 -14.62 3.21
N GLN A 33 7.61 -13.34 3.33
CA GLN A 33 7.49 -12.70 4.63
C GLN A 33 6.15 -13.05 5.27
N THR A 34 6.18 -13.92 6.28
CA THR A 34 4.99 -14.36 7.01
C THR A 34 4.75 -13.55 8.30
N ILE A 35 5.75 -12.83 8.77
CA ILE A 35 5.70 -12.02 9.98
C ILE A 35 6.03 -10.56 9.63
N VAL A 36 5.17 -9.65 10.06
CA VAL A 36 5.38 -8.21 9.94
C VAL A 36 6.08 -7.73 11.20
N ASP A 37 7.20 -7.02 11.04
CA ASP A 37 7.86 -6.36 12.16
C ASP A 37 7.10 -5.09 12.54
N MET A 38 6.74 -5.02 13.82
CA MET A 38 6.01 -3.90 14.41
C MET A 38 6.90 -3.05 15.31
N GLU A 39 8.20 -3.33 15.42
CA GLU A 39 9.14 -2.47 16.14
C GLU A 39 9.17 -1.07 15.51
N GLU A 40 9.22 -0.05 16.35
CA GLU A 40 9.17 1.35 15.92
C GLU A 40 10.57 1.91 15.68
N GLY A 41 10.72 2.62 14.56
CA GLY A 41 11.94 3.35 14.23
C GLY A 41 11.86 4.81 14.69
N MET A 42 13.00 5.50 14.65
CA MET A 42 13.05 6.93 14.92
C MET A 42 12.55 7.75 13.72
N GLY A 43 11.68 8.74 13.94
CA GLY A 43 11.20 9.64 12.88
C GLY A 43 10.14 10.65 13.31
N LEU A 44 9.73 11.51 12.38
CA LEU A 44 8.64 12.49 12.57
C LEU A 44 7.25 11.83 12.56
N THR A 45 7.12 10.67 11.94
CA THR A 45 5.93 9.82 11.98
C THR A 45 6.19 8.65 12.94
N ILE A 46 5.39 7.57 12.84
CA ILE A 46 5.64 6.30 13.53
C ILE A 46 6.19 5.26 12.51
N PRO A 47 7.42 5.46 11.97
CA PRO A 47 7.97 4.50 11.02
C PRO A 47 8.23 3.15 11.69
N ARG A 48 8.25 2.08 10.92
CA ARG A 48 8.71 0.77 11.40
C ARG A 48 10.24 0.71 11.35
N ALA A 49 10.86 0.07 12.33
CA ALA A 49 12.32 -0.14 12.39
C ALA A 49 12.80 -0.93 11.16
N ASN A 50 12.06 -1.98 10.80
CA ASN A 50 12.24 -2.71 9.55
C ASN A 50 10.99 -2.52 8.66
N PRO A 51 11.05 -1.69 7.60
CA PRO A 51 9.90 -1.44 6.74
C PRO A 51 9.38 -2.72 6.08
N LEU A 52 8.05 -2.88 6.06
CA LEU A 52 7.40 -3.94 5.30
C LEU A 52 7.66 -3.74 3.80
N VAL A 53 8.15 -4.77 3.13
CA VAL A 53 8.27 -4.80 1.67
C VAL A 53 7.05 -5.52 1.09
N CYS A 54 6.32 -4.86 0.20
CA CYS A 54 5.21 -5.48 -0.53
C CYS A 54 5.41 -5.31 -2.04
N VAL A 55 5.21 -6.38 -2.79
CA VAL A 55 5.29 -6.37 -4.27
C VAL A 55 3.88 -6.50 -4.84
N PRO A 56 3.39 -5.51 -5.61
CA PRO A 56 2.10 -5.59 -6.27
C PRO A 56 2.17 -6.55 -7.45
N ILE A 57 1.12 -7.36 -7.60
CA ILE A 57 0.92 -8.26 -8.73
C ILE A 57 -0.38 -7.82 -9.37
N ALA A 58 -0.30 -7.29 -10.59
CA ALA A 58 -1.49 -7.02 -11.37
C ALA A 58 -2.18 -8.37 -11.67
N PRO A 59 -3.47 -8.54 -11.32
CA PRO A 59 -4.27 -9.60 -11.88
C PRO A 59 -4.34 -9.33 -13.38
N LEU A 60 -3.58 -10.09 -14.18
CA LEU A 60 -3.60 -10.00 -15.63
C LEU A 60 -4.90 -10.63 -16.14
N ASP A 61 -6.04 -9.99 -15.89
CA ASP A 61 -7.13 -10.06 -16.84
C ASP A 61 -6.93 -8.88 -17.78
N PRO A 62 -6.61 -9.11 -19.07
CA PRO A 62 -6.66 -8.01 -20.03
C PRO A 62 -8.06 -7.43 -19.93
N VAL A 63 -8.17 -6.17 -19.51
CA VAL A 63 -9.42 -5.42 -19.63
C VAL A 63 -9.89 -5.68 -21.06
N PRO A 64 -11.04 -6.34 -21.28
CA PRO A 64 -11.55 -6.45 -22.63
C PRO A 64 -11.91 -5.02 -23.02
N LEU A 65 -10.98 -4.36 -23.72
CA LEU A 65 -11.21 -3.12 -24.43
C LEU A 65 -12.14 -3.46 -25.59
N TYR A 66 -13.40 -3.77 -25.28
CA TYR A 66 -14.49 -3.65 -26.24
C TYR A 66 -14.72 -2.15 -26.40
N VAL A 67 -13.90 -1.56 -27.27
CA VAL A 67 -14.27 -0.39 -28.08
C VAL A 67 -14.91 -0.92 -29.36
#